data_AF-A0A964K7S3-F1
#
_entry.id   AF-A0A964K7S3-F1
#
_cell.length_a   1.000
_cell.length_b   1.000
_cell.length_c   1.000
_cell.angle_alpha   90.00
_cell.angle_beta   90.00
_cell.angle_gamma   90.00
#
_symmetry.space_group_name_H-M   'P 1'
#
loop_
_entity.id
_entity.type
_entity.pdbx_description
1 polymer ?
#
loop_
_entity_poly.entity_id
_entity_poly.type
_entity_poly.pdbx_seq_one_letter_code
_entity_poly.pdbx_strand_id
1 'polypeptide(L)'
;MERRKFTREFKLEAVRLIKERGVSVAQASRDLGVHGTVLRNWVKDFADDPQQAFPGHGQMKPEQAEIARLKREVIKLKAERTARKTYRTRDHAKADV
;
A
#
# COMPACT_ATOMS: atom_id res chain seq x y z
N MET A 1 3.34 21.06 9.68
CA MET A 1 2.97 20.04 10.69
C MET A 1 3.77 18.79 10.42
N GLU A 2 4.61 18.37 11.36
CA GLU A 2 5.37 17.14 11.27
C GLU A 2 4.46 15.95 11.64
N ARG A 3 4.41 14.92 10.78
CA ARG A 3 3.64 13.71 11.06
C ARG A 3 4.40 12.87 12.10
N ARG A 4 3.81 12.67 13.28
CA ARG A 4 4.33 11.74 14.30
C ARG A 4 4.55 10.36 13.67
N LYS A 5 5.77 9.83 13.79
CA LYS A 5 6.14 8.49 13.32
C LYS A 5 6.10 7.54 14.52
N PHE A 6 5.46 6.39 14.33
CA PHE A 6 5.39 5.33 15.33
C PHE A 6 6.04 4.07 14.75
N THR A 7 6.83 3.38 15.58
CA THR A 7 7.47 2.11 15.22
C THR A 7 6.43 1.00 15.06
N ARG A 8 6.80 -0.11 14.41
CA ARG A 8 5.90 -1.25 14.22
C ARG A 8 5.53 -1.86 15.57
N GLU A 9 6.51 -2.00 16.44
CA GLU A 9 6.39 -2.56 17.79
C GLU A 9 5.39 -1.73 18.61
N PHE A 10 5.49 -0.41 18.56
CA PHE A 10 4.56 0.48 19.27
C PHE A 10 3.12 0.31 18.79
N LYS A 11 2.91 0.20 17.48
CA LYS A 11 1.58 -0.01 16.89
C LYS A 11 1.00 -1.36 17.29
N LEU A 12 1.83 -2.41 17.30
CA LEU A 12 1.41 -3.75 17.72
C LEU A 12 0.99 -3.77 19.19
N GLU A 13 1.78 -3.19 20.08
CA GLU A 13 1.43 -3.11 21.50
C GLU A 13 0.16 -2.31 21.74
N ALA A 14 -0.05 -1.21 21.01
CA ALA A 14 -1.29 -0.44 21.07
C ALA A 14 -2.51 -1.27 20.63
N VAL A 15 -2.36 -2.10 19.59
CA VAL A 15 -3.43 -3.01 19.15
C VAL A 15 -3.68 -4.12 20.17
N ARG A 16 -2.63 -4.74 20.74
CA ARG A 16 -2.76 -5.76 21.79
C ARG A 16 -3.47 -5.22 23.03
N LEU A 17 -3.13 -4.00 23.44
CA LEU A 17 -3.79 -3.33 24.55
C LEU A 17 -5.32 -3.27 24.35
N ILE A 18 -5.76 -2.97 23.12
CA ILE A 18 -7.18 -2.83 22.80
C ILE A 18 -7.86 -4.19 22.58
N LYS A 19 -7.25 -5.09 21.80
CA LYS A 19 -7.84 -6.37 21.38
C LYS A 19 -7.71 -7.47 22.42
N GLU A 20 -6.55 -7.59 23.05
CA GLU A 20 -6.25 -8.69 23.98
C GLU A 20 -6.57 -8.30 25.42
N ARG A 21 -6.21 -7.07 25.82
CA ARG A 21 -6.44 -6.59 27.19
C ARG A 21 -7.78 -5.87 27.38
N GLY A 22 -8.57 -5.71 26.31
CA GLY A 22 -9.91 -5.12 26.36
C GLY A 22 -9.94 -3.62 26.69
N VAL A 23 -8.81 -2.91 26.57
CA VAL A 23 -8.77 -1.47 26.86
C VAL A 23 -9.55 -0.71 25.78
N SER A 24 -10.44 0.18 26.21
CA SER A 24 -11.20 1.00 25.26
C SER A 24 -10.28 1.90 24.44
N VAL A 25 -10.65 2.18 23.19
CA VAL A 25 -9.91 3.10 22.32
C VAL A 25 -9.76 4.48 22.96
N ALA A 26 -10.77 4.95 23.69
CA ALA A 26 -10.71 6.24 24.38
C ALA A 26 -9.67 6.25 25.50
N GLN A 27 -9.56 5.16 26.25
CA GLN A 27 -8.55 5.02 27.30
C GLN A 27 -7.14 4.90 26.70
N ALA A 28 -6.95 4.01 25.72
CA ALA A 28 -5.68 3.86 25.01
C ALA A 28 -5.24 5.17 24.33
N SER A 29 -6.18 5.99 23.85
CA SER A 29 -5.88 7.29 23.27
C SER A 29 -5.26 8.26 24.28
N ARG A 30 -5.77 8.27 25.52
CA ARG A 30 -5.25 9.09 26.62
C ARG A 30 -3.89 8.58 27.09
N ASP A 31 -3.77 7.28 27.28
CA ASP A 31 -2.55 6.66 27.84
C ASP A 31 -1.36 6.73 26.87
N LEU A 32 -1.62 6.52 25.58
CA LEU A 32 -0.57 6.49 24.54
C LEU A 32 -0.35 7.87 23.88
N GLY A 33 -1.21 8.85 24.15
CA GLY A 33 -1.17 10.16 23.48
C GLY A 33 -1.39 10.06 21.96
N VAL A 34 -2.13 9.03 21.51
CA VAL A 34 -2.44 8.76 20.10
C VAL A 34 -3.92 9.04 19.86
N HIS A 35 -4.25 9.75 18.79
CA HIS A 35 -5.65 10.05 18.47
C HIS A 35 -6.46 8.76 18.22
N GLY A 36 -7.67 8.67 18.81
CA GLY A 36 -8.49 7.45 18.74
C GLY A 36 -8.82 6.96 17.32
N THR A 37 -8.90 7.86 16.33
CA THR A 37 -9.04 7.48 14.91
C THR A 37 -7.83 6.70 14.39
N VAL A 38 -6.62 7.07 14.80
CA VAL A 38 -5.38 6.38 14.40
C VAL A 38 -5.35 4.98 15.03
N LEU A 39 -5.71 4.86 16.30
CA LEU A 39 -5.80 3.57 16.99
C LEU A 39 -6.84 2.65 16.34
N ARG A 40 -8.02 3.16 15.97
CA ARG A 40 -9.02 2.38 15.22
C ARG A 40 -8.50 1.88 13.88
N ASN A 41 -7.77 2.72 13.15
CA ASN A 41 -7.14 2.30 11.90
C ASN A 41 -6.11 1.19 12.14
N TRP A 42 -5.27 1.29 13.17
CA TRP A 42 -4.30 0.23 13.47
C TRP A 42 -4.97 -1.09 13.86
N VAL A 43 -6.04 -1.05 14.66
CA VAL A 43 -6.81 -2.25 15.01
C VAL A 43 -7.42 -2.89 13.76
N LYS A 44 -7.91 -2.07 12.82
CA LYS A 44 -8.44 -2.55 11.54
C LYS A 44 -7.33 -3.15 10.66
N ASP A 45 -6.24 -2.41 10.44
CA ASP A 45 -5.09 -2.86 9.63
C ASP A 45 -4.52 -4.19 10.15
N PHE A 46 -4.46 -4.34 11.48
CA PHE A 46 -4.04 -5.59 12.13
C PHE A 46 -5.06 -6.71 12.00
N ALA A 47 -6.36 -6.41 12.03
CA ALA A 47 -7.40 -7.42 11.84
C ALA A 47 -7.45 -7.93 10.38
N ASP A 48 -7.21 -7.05 9.42
CA ASP A 48 -7.22 -7.38 7.99
C ASP A 48 -5.99 -8.23 7.60
N ASP A 49 -4.80 -7.91 8.14
CA ASP A 49 -3.56 -8.63 7.86
C ASP A 49 -2.54 -8.52 9.02
N PRO A 50 -2.59 -9.42 10.01
CA PRO A 50 -1.70 -9.34 11.18
C PRO A 50 -0.21 -9.47 10.85
N GLN A 51 0.15 -10.19 9.78
CA GLN A 51 1.55 -10.41 9.41
C GLN A 51 2.16 -9.19 8.74
N GLN A 52 1.43 -8.56 7.81
CA GLN A 52 1.90 -7.37 7.10
C GLN A 52 1.35 -6.06 7.69
N ALA A 53 0.69 -6.10 8.84
CA ALA A 53 0.30 -4.91 9.56
C ALA A 53 1.54 -4.08 9.89
N PHE A 54 1.52 -2.83 9.43
CA PHE A 54 2.55 -1.81 9.66
C PHE A 54 3.92 -2.10 9.01
N PRO A 55 4.04 -2.15 7.66
CA PRO A 55 5.32 -2.38 6.98
C PRO A 55 6.32 -1.22 7.11
N GLY A 56 5.98 -0.14 7.84
CA GLY A 56 6.77 1.08 7.96
C GLY A 56 6.40 2.13 6.92
N HIS A 57 6.74 3.40 7.18
CA HIS A 57 6.48 4.48 6.23
C HIS A 57 7.37 4.32 4.99
N GLY A 58 6.76 4.13 3.82
CA GLY A 58 7.47 4.05 2.52
C GLY A 58 7.68 2.63 1.98
N GLN A 59 7.33 1.60 2.75
CA GLN A 59 7.33 0.22 2.28
C GLN A 59 5.94 -0.12 1.74
N MET A 60 5.82 -0.20 0.41
CA MET A 60 4.65 -0.84 -0.21
C MET A 60 4.54 -2.26 0.33
N LYS A 61 3.32 -2.73 0.59
CA LYS A 61 3.10 -4.17 0.79
C LYS A 61 3.75 -4.92 -0.38
N PRO A 62 4.38 -6.09 -0.17
CA PRO A 62 5.00 -6.85 -1.26
C PRO A 62 4.03 -7.08 -2.43
N GLU A 63 2.74 -7.30 -2.15
CA GLU A 63 1.69 -7.38 -3.17
C GLU A 63 1.51 -6.07 -3.96
N GLN A 64 1.61 -4.91 -3.32
CA GLN A 64 1.52 -3.61 -4.00
C GLN A 64 2.77 -3.30 -4.84
N ALA A 65 3.94 -3.75 -4.40
CA ALA A 65 5.17 -3.66 -5.20
C ALA A 65 5.06 -4.54 -6.46
N GLU A 66 4.52 -5.75 -6.32
CA GLU A 66 4.25 -6.66 -7.43
C GLU A 66 3.23 -6.06 -8.41
N ILE A 67 2.13 -5.49 -7.90
CA ILE A 67 1.13 -4.77 -8.72
C ILE A 67 1.76 -3.58 -9.46
N ALA A 68 2.66 -2.83 -8.81
CA ALA A 68 3.34 -1.71 -9.45
C ALA A 68 4.31 -2.18 -10.55
N ARG A 69 5.04 -3.28 -10.32
CA ARG A 69 5.90 -3.91 -11.33
C ARG A 69 5.08 -4.37 -12.53
N LEU A 70 4.02 -5.13 -12.28
CA LEU A 70 3.12 -5.65 -13.32
C LEU A 70 2.45 -4.51 -14.12
N LYS A 71 2.03 -3.42 -13.47
CA LYS A 71 1.49 -2.25 -14.18
C LYS A 71 2.51 -1.60 -15.12
N ARG A 72 3.77 -1.46 -14.71
CA ARG A 72 4.84 -0.93 -15.57
C ARG A 72 5.09 -1.84 -16.77
N GLU A 73 5.10 -3.14 -16.55
CA GLU A 73 5.31 -4.13 -17.60
C GLU A 73 4.17 -4.14 -18.62
N VAL A 74 2.91 -4.05 -18.16
CA VAL A 74 1.74 -3.89 -19.04
C VAL A 74 1.83 -2.62 -19.88
N ILE A 75 2.29 -1.50 -19.30
CA ILE A 75 2.46 -0.24 -20.04
C ILE A 75 3.53 -0.40 -21.12
N LYS A 76 4.69 -0.98 -20.78
CA LYS A 76 5.79 -1.24 -21.72
C LYS A 76 5.33 -2.13 -22.88
N LEU A 77 4.72 -3.28 -22.57
CA LEU A 77 4.24 -4.22 -23.57
C LEU A 77 3.15 -3.61 -24.48
N LYS A 78 2.27 -2.77 -23.93
CA LYS A 78 1.28 -2.03 -24.73
C LYS A 78 1.96 -1.03 -25.66
N ALA A 79 2.97 -0.29 -25.20
CA ALA A 79 3.72 0.65 -26.03
C ALA A 79 4.45 -0.06 -27.18
N GLU A 80 5.10 -1.19 -26.91
CA GLU A 80 5.76 -2.01 -27.93
C GLU A 80 4.77 -2.55 -28.97
N ARG A 81 3.59 -3.02 -28.53
CA ARG A 81 2.52 -3.45 -29.45
C ARG A 81 2.00 -2.32 -30.31
N THR A 82 1.81 -1.13 -29.74
CA THR A 82 1.34 0.05 -30.47
C THR A 82 2.38 0.48 -31.50
N ALA A 83 3.65 0.58 -31.11
CA ALA A 83 4.75 0.89 -32.02
C ALA A 83 4.82 -0.14 -33.17
N ARG A 84 4.81 -1.43 -32.86
CA ARG A 84 4.83 -2.50 -33.88
C ARG A 84 3.64 -2.41 -34.84
N LYS A 85 2.44 -2.09 -34.35
CA LYS A 85 1.26 -1.88 -35.19
C LYS A 85 1.44 -0.66 -36.11
N THR A 86 1.94 0.45 -35.59
CA THR A 86 2.15 1.68 -36.39
C THR A 86 3.22 1.50 -37.46
N TYR A 87 4.29 0.75 -37.16
CA TYR A 87 5.30 0.39 -38.17
C TYR A 87 4.69 -0.49 -39.26
N ARG A 88 4.00 -1.57 -38.87
CA ARG A 88 3.35 -2.49 -39.84
C ARG A 88 2.38 -1.78 -40.78
N THR A 89 1.56 -0.86 -40.28
CA THR A 89 0.62 -0.09 -41.12
C THR A 89 1.33 0.90 -42.06
N ARG A 90 2.47 1.47 -41.64
CA ARG A 90 3.28 2.36 -42.50
C ARG A 90 3.98 1.60 -43.62
N ASP A 91 4.47 0.38 -43.34
CA ASP A 91 5.14 -0.44 -44.35
C ASP A 91 4.16 -0.93 -45.41
N HIS A 92 2.93 -1.30 -45.04
CA HIS A 92 1.88 -1.62 -46.02
C HIS A 92 1.47 -0.41 -46.87
N ALA A 93 1.33 0.78 -46.29
CA ALA A 93 0.94 1.98 -47.04
C ALA A 93 2.00 2.49 -48.04
N LYS A 94 3.27 2.07 -47.90
CA LYS A 94 4.35 2.39 -48.85
C LYS A 94 4.52 1.37 -49.97
N ALA A 95 3.92 0.19 -49.84
CA ALA A 95 3.98 -0.86 -50.86
C ALA A 95 2.88 -0.71 -51.94
N ASP A 96 1.90 0.17 -51.71
CA ASP A 96 0.76 0.45 -52.60
C ASP A 96 0.91 1.76 -53.43
N VAL A 97 2.13 2.34 -53.50
CA VAL A 97 2.49 3.50 -54.35
C VAL A 97 3.60 3.10 -55.31
#